data_AF-A0A081NXW1-F1
#
_entry.id   AF-A0A081NXW1-F1
#
_cell.length_a   1.000
_cell.length_b   1.000
_cell.length_c   1.000
_cell.angle_alpha   90.00
_cell.angle_beta   90.00
_cell.angle_gamma   90.00
#
_symmetry.space_group_name_H-M   'P 1'
#
loop_
_entity.id
_entity.type
_entity.pdbx_description
1 polymer ?
#
loop_
_entity_poly.entity_id
_entity_poly.type
_entity_poly.pdbx_seq_one_letter_code
_entity_poly.pdbx_strand_id
1 'polypeptide(L)' 'MDEKKGSAATRAKNKYNAANYDRLYPYVPKGRKAVYEEAATKAGVSLNDYIIKALDEKVERDKKEREGG' A
#
# COMPACT_ATOMS: atom_id res chain seq x y z
N MET A 1 -18.24 30.01 -9.35
CA MET A 1 -17.85 28.75 -8.67
C MET A 1 -17.31 27.83 -9.74
N ASP A 2 -16.02 27.98 -10.04
CA ASP A 2 -15.34 27.26 -11.09
C ASP A 2 -15.14 25.81 -10.66
N GLU A 3 -16.06 24.96 -11.08
CA GLU A 3 -15.97 23.52 -10.96
C GLU A 3 -14.72 23.06 -11.73
N LYS A 4 -13.57 22.98 -11.05
CA LYS A 4 -12.38 22.27 -11.53
C LYS A 4 -12.70 20.77 -11.60
N LYS A 5 -13.50 20.38 -12.59
CA LYS A 5 -13.60 19.01 -13.11
C LYS A 5 -12.18 18.62 -13.48
N GLY A 6 -11.55 17.80 -12.66
CA GLY A 6 -10.17 17.35 -12.86
C GLY A 6 -9.92 16.96 -14.32
N SER A 7 -8.74 17.32 -14.84
CA SER A 7 -8.39 17.19 -16.25
C SER A 7 -8.66 15.77 -16.77
N ALA A 8 -8.89 15.63 -18.07
CA ALA A 8 -9.07 14.31 -18.70
C ALA A 8 -7.91 13.35 -18.35
N ALA A 9 -6.69 13.89 -18.22
CA ALA A 9 -5.51 13.15 -17.76
C ALA A 9 -5.66 12.61 -16.31
N THR A 10 -6.20 13.39 -15.38
CA THR A 10 -6.47 12.95 -14.01
C THR A 10 -7.52 11.83 -13.97
N ARG A 11 -8.58 11.94 -14.80
CA ARG A 11 -9.63 10.92 -14.88
C ARG A 11 -9.09 9.60 -15.44
N ALA A 12 -8.28 9.66 -16.50
CA ALA A 12 -7.65 8.48 -17.09
C ALA A 12 -6.73 7.77 -16.08
N LYS A 13 -5.88 8.52 -15.37
CA LYS A 13 -5.01 7.98 -14.31
C LYS A 13 -5.81 7.34 -13.17
N ASN A 14 -6.88 7.99 -12.72
CA ASN A 14 -7.74 7.41 -11.68
C ASN A 14 -8.44 6.13 -12.14
N LYS A 15 -8.94 6.08 -13.38
CA LYS A 15 -9.57 4.88 -13.94
C LYS A 15 -8.59 3.71 -14.02
N TYR A 16 -7.36 3.97 -14.50
CA TYR A 16 -6.31 2.96 -14.52
C TYR A 16 -5.95 2.49 -13.12
N ASN A 17 -5.76 3.43 -12.17
CA ASN A 17 -5.41 3.09 -10.81
C ASN A 17 -6.49 2.26 -10.12
N ALA A 18 -7.77 2.63 -10.27
CA ALA A 18 -8.89 1.90 -9.69
C ALA A 18 -9.11 0.50 -10.30
N ALA A 19 -8.69 0.28 -11.55
CA ALA A 19 -8.82 -1.02 -12.21
C ALA A 19 -7.68 -1.99 -11.89
N ASN A 20 -6.50 -1.48 -11.50
CA ASN A 20 -5.28 -2.28 -11.34
C ASN A 20 -4.76 -2.34 -9.90
N TYR A 21 -5.19 -1.42 -9.03
CA TYR A 21 -4.67 -1.32 -7.67
C TYR A 21 -5.79 -1.10 -6.65
N ASP A 22 -5.81 -1.93 -5.61
CA ASP A 22 -6.53 -1.63 -4.38
C ASP A 22 -5.76 -0.60 -3.57
N ARG A 23 -6.44 0.49 -3.18
CA ARG A 23 -5.82 1.59 -2.44
C ARG A 23 -5.90 1.33 -0.94
N LEU A 24 -4.85 0.77 -0.35
CA LEU A 24 -4.71 0.73 1.10
C LEU A 24 -4.35 2.12 1.64
N TYR A 25 -5.15 2.61 2.59
CA TYR A 25 -4.85 3.81 3.38
C TYR A 25 -4.56 3.43 4.84
N PRO A 26 -3.33 2.95 5.14
CA PRO A 26 -2.97 2.62 6.52
C PRO A 26 -2.74 3.90 7.32
N TYR A 27 -3.55 4.10 8.37
CA TYR A 27 -3.24 5.06 9.42
C TYR A 27 -2.23 4.45 10.37
N VAL A 28 -0.99 4.92 10.29
CA VAL A 28 0.07 4.52 11.22
C VAL A 28 0.31 5.62 12.25
N PRO A 29 0.65 5.28 13.51
CA PRO A 29 1.03 6.29 14.50
C PRO A 29 2.14 7.20 13.97
N LYS A 30 2.09 8.48 14.35
CA LYS A 30 3.07 9.48 13.93
C LYS A 30 4.50 8.99 14.26
N GLY A 31 5.41 9.10 13.31
CA GLY A 31 6.80 8.62 13.43
C GLY A 31 7.03 7.19 12.96
N ARG A 32 6.02 6.33 12.90
CA ARG A 32 6.18 4.95 12.40
C ARG A 32 6.44 4.88 10.91
N LYS A 33 5.88 5.83 10.13
CA LYS A 33 6.16 5.95 8.69
C LYS A 33 7.67 6.01 8.40
N ALA A 34 8.41 6.82 9.14
CA ALA A 34 9.86 6.96 8.96
C ALA A 34 10.60 5.65 9.22
N VAL A 35 10.18 4.87 10.23
CA VAL A 35 10.73 3.55 10.53
C VAL A 35 10.51 2.58 9.36
N TYR A 36 9.31 2.59 8.78
CA TYR A 36 9.01 1.74 7.62
C TYR A 36 9.76 2.18 6.37
N GLU A 37 9.95 3.50 6.17
CA GLU A 37 10.73 4.04 5.04
C GLU A 37 12.21 3.66 5.14
N GLU A 38 12.79 3.71 6.34
CA GLU A 38 14.16 3.27 6.57
C GLU A 38 14.29 1.76 6.34
N ALA A 39 13.34 0.96 6.86
CA ALA A 39 13.34 -0.49 6.67
C ALA A 39 13.18 -0.88 5.19
N ALA A 40 12.29 -0.20 4.45
CA ALA A 40 12.11 -0.39 3.03
C ALA A 40 13.38 -0.03 2.24
N THR A 41 14.03 1.09 2.60
CA THR A 41 15.30 1.52 2.01
C THR A 41 16.41 0.50 2.25
N LYS A 42 16.52 -0.03 3.48
CA LYS A 42 17.46 -1.11 3.82
C LYS A 42 17.18 -2.40 3.04
N ALA A 43 15.91 -2.69 2.79
CA ALA A 43 15.49 -3.83 1.98
C ALA A 43 15.58 -3.57 0.46
N GLY A 44 15.96 -2.36 0.02
CA GLY A 44 16.09 -2.01 -1.39
C GLY A 44 14.76 -1.96 -2.16
N VAL A 45 13.64 -1.81 -1.46
CA VAL A 45 12.29 -1.82 -2.04
C VAL A 45 11.53 -0.52 -1.73
N SER A 46 10.46 -0.25 -2.48
CA SER A 46 9.59 0.89 -2.15
C SER A 46 8.85 0.63 -0.83
N LEU A 47 8.47 1.70 -0.12
CA LEU A 47 7.65 1.58 1.10
C LEU A 47 6.37 0.77 0.85
N ASN A 48 5.72 0.95 -0.30
CA ASN A 48 4.50 0.22 -0.66
C ASN A 48 4.79 -1.28 -0.83
N ASP A 49 5.84 -1.63 -1.57
CA ASP A 49 6.26 -3.01 -1.78
C ASP A 49 6.66 -3.69 -0.46
N TYR A 50 7.35 -2.95 0.42
CA TYR A 50 7.71 -3.40 1.75
C TYR A 50 6.47 -3.74 2.60
N ILE A 51 5.45 -2.87 2.59
CA ILE A 51 4.20 -3.08 3.32
C ILE A 51 3.44 -4.29 2.76
N ILE A 52 3.35 -4.42 1.44
CA ILE A 52 2.66 -5.55 0.79
C ILE A 52 3.33 -6.87 1.16
N LYS A 53 4.66 -6.96 1.03
CA LYS A 53 5.42 -8.16 1.40
C LYS A 53 5.24 -8.54 2.88
N ALA A 54 5.29 -7.55 3.77
CA ALA A 54 5.09 -7.79 5.20
C ALA A 54 3.66 -8.27 5.53
N LEU A 55 2.65 -7.80 4.77
CA LEU A 55 1.27 -8.28 4.91
C LEU A 55 1.12 -9.70 4.36
N ASP A 56 1.68 -9.98 3.18
CA ASP A 56 1.62 -11.29 2.52
C ASP A 56 2.27 -12.38 3.40
N GLU A 57 3.49 -12.12 3.89
CA GLU A 57 4.20 -13.02 4.82
C GLU A 57 3.36 -13.28 6.08
N LYS A 58 2.69 -12.25 6.61
CA LYS A 58 1.83 -12.39 7.79
C LYS A 58 0.58 -13.22 7.50
N VAL A 59 -0.04 -13.03 6.34
CA VAL A 59 -1.21 -13.81 5.90
C VAL A 59 -0.82 -15.27 5.71
N GLU A 60 0.30 -15.56 5.05
CA GLU A 60 0.80 -16.92 4.88
C GLU A 60 1.10 -17.60 6.21
N ARG A 61 1.71 -16.86 7.16
CA ARG A 61 1.98 -17.38 8.50
C ARG A 61 0.70 -17.69 9.27
N ASP A 62 -0.26 -16.75 9.31
CA ASP A 62 -1.55 -16.95 9.99
C ASP A 62 -2.34 -18.11 9.39
N LYS A 63 -2.27 -18.28 8.06
CA LYS A 63 -2.89 -19.40 7.35
C LYS A 63 -2.29 -20.74 7.78
N LYS A 64 -0.95 -20.84 7.81
CA LYS A 64 -0.25 -22.05 8.29
C LYS A 64 -0.57 -22.37 9.75
N GLU A 65 -0.70 -21.36 10.60
CA GLU A 65 -1.06 -21.53 12.01
C GLU A 65 -2.51 -22.00 12.20
N ARG A 66 -3.44 -21.60 11.31
CA ARG A 66 -4.85 -22.06 11.36
C ARG A 66 -5.10 -23.42 10.73
N GLU A 67 -4.34 -23.80 9.70
CA GLU A 67 -4.48 -25.10 9.03
C GLU A 67 -3.72 -26.23 9.77
N GLY A 68 -2.87 -25.87 10.74
CA GLY A 68 -2.07 -26.80 11.54
C GLY A 68 -2.57 -27.07 12.97
N GLY A 69 -3.78 -26.63 13.32
CA GLY A 69 -4.45 -26.88 14.61
C GLY A 69 -5.73 -27.65 14.44
#